data_AF-A0A940R451-F1
#
_entry.id   AF-A0A940R451-F1
#
_cell.length_a   1.000
_cell.length_b   1.000
_cell.length_c   1.000
_cell.angle_alpha   90.00
_cell.angle_beta   90.00
_cell.angle_gamma   90.00
#
_symmetry.space_group_name_H-M   'P 1'
#
loop_
_entity.id
_entity.type
_entity.pdbx_description
1 polymer ?
#
loop_
_entity_poly.entity_id
_entity_poly.type
_entity_poly.pdbx_seq_one_letter_code
_entity_poly.pdbx_strand_id
1 'polypeptide(L)'
;MNKFLLLAIACMLGATACSQALREPTDAQLGALLRVENADPADANAALDGLAIECLRAWSQDKDLQKDLPVRTAGEDGRKACRARLDGWIADAGRNPDKFSFADVSAPETVRRAVELQRARRTAAMAAAKQEAAIPTNPLSRPMAAAQPEDLAFQSREAENAVQEAETLCQQTQGAARAPGANPRLVLYAKFCERNAGGMRKTMEGMVKSGNASALKGMVKNANIKSNAAREVLALPPVKG
;
A
#
# COMPACT_ATOMS: atom_id res chain seq x y z
N MET A 1 68.30 14.45 -38.73
CA MET A 1 67.44 13.36 -39.24
C MET A 1 66.52 12.90 -38.12
N ASN A 2 65.22 12.88 -38.41
CA ASN A 2 64.15 12.14 -37.74
C ASN A 2 64.01 12.23 -36.21
N LYS A 3 62.95 12.92 -35.75
CA LYS A 3 61.74 12.27 -35.19
C LYS A 3 60.77 13.33 -34.64
N PHE A 4 59.87 13.80 -35.52
CA PHE A 4 58.53 14.20 -35.11
C PHE A 4 57.77 12.93 -34.74
N LEU A 5 57.50 12.70 -33.47
CA LEU A 5 56.41 11.85 -32.99
C LEU A 5 56.29 12.04 -31.48
N LEU A 6 55.07 11.91 -30.95
CA LEU A 6 54.64 12.11 -29.56
C LEU A 6 53.96 13.46 -29.27
N LEU A 7 53.09 13.88 -30.20
CA LEU A 7 51.81 14.48 -29.82
C LEU A 7 50.78 13.34 -29.69
N ALA A 8 49.85 13.46 -28.74
CA ALA A 8 48.63 12.65 -28.55
C ALA A 8 48.69 11.40 -27.64
N ILE A 9 48.87 11.57 -26.33
CA ILE A 9 48.21 10.71 -25.32
C ILE A 9 47.88 11.56 -24.08
N ALA A 10 46.79 12.33 -24.12
CA ALA A 10 46.25 13.00 -22.93
C ALA A 10 44.76 13.35 -23.13
N CYS A 11 43.91 12.37 -23.41
CA CYS A 11 42.44 12.54 -23.34
C CYS A 11 41.68 11.18 -23.29
N MET A 12 42.21 10.19 -22.57
CA MET A 12 41.50 8.92 -22.34
C MET A 12 41.70 8.41 -20.92
N LEU A 13 41.35 9.23 -19.94
CA LEU A 13 41.13 8.77 -18.56
C LEU A 13 39.76 9.27 -18.12
N GLY A 14 38.79 8.34 -18.07
CA GLY A 14 37.73 8.42 -17.07
C GLY A 14 36.31 8.75 -17.51
N ALA A 15 35.88 8.47 -18.74
CA ALA A 15 34.45 8.45 -19.10
C ALA A 15 33.74 7.13 -18.70
N THR A 16 34.24 6.38 -17.73
CA THR A 16 33.67 5.09 -17.30
C THR A 16 32.61 5.20 -16.20
N ALA A 17 32.10 6.40 -15.91
CA ALA A 17 31.06 6.62 -14.89
C ALA A 17 29.62 6.72 -15.44
N CYS A 18 29.40 6.69 -16.76
CA CYS A 18 28.10 7.03 -17.36
C CYS A 18 27.27 5.84 -17.87
N SER A 19 27.52 4.62 -17.41
CA SER A 19 26.67 3.47 -17.80
C SER A 19 26.59 2.44 -16.68
N GLN A 20 26.07 2.83 -15.52
CA GLN A 20 25.33 1.85 -14.73
C GLN A 20 24.07 1.55 -15.54
N ALA A 21 24.11 0.50 -16.36
CA ALA A 21 22.93 0.00 -17.04
C ALA A 21 21.85 -0.23 -15.97
N LEU A 22 20.67 0.39 -16.16
CA LEU A 22 19.55 0.14 -15.25
C LEU A 22 19.32 -1.36 -15.19
N ARG A 23 19.31 -1.89 -13.97
CA ARG A 23 19.05 -3.32 -13.77
C ARG A 23 17.55 -3.51 -13.80
N GLU A 24 17.06 -4.24 -14.79
CA GLU A 24 15.64 -4.56 -14.88
C GLU A 24 15.28 -5.67 -13.88
N PRO A 25 14.39 -5.41 -12.89
CA PRO A 25 13.95 -6.45 -11.99
C PRO A 25 13.07 -7.48 -12.71
N THR A 26 13.18 -8.75 -12.34
CA THR A 26 12.25 -9.82 -12.79
C THR A 26 10.86 -9.66 -12.16
N ASP A 27 9.83 -10.32 -12.69
CA ASP A 27 8.47 -10.23 -12.13
C ASP A 27 8.40 -10.79 -10.70
N ALA A 28 9.22 -11.80 -10.39
CA ALA A 28 9.35 -12.31 -9.03
C ALA A 28 9.96 -11.27 -8.07
N GLN A 29 11.00 -10.57 -8.51
CA GLN A 29 11.64 -9.50 -7.73
C GLN A 29 10.71 -8.30 -7.55
N LEU A 30 9.98 -7.90 -8.60
CA LEU A 30 8.94 -6.87 -8.50
C LEU A 30 7.82 -7.30 -7.55
N GLY A 31 7.39 -8.56 -7.63
CA GLY A 31 6.39 -9.12 -6.73
C GLY A 31 6.84 -9.09 -5.27
N ALA A 32 8.08 -9.46 -4.99
CA ALA A 32 8.66 -9.44 -3.64
C ALA A 32 8.79 -8.02 -3.09
N LEU A 33 9.24 -7.07 -3.92
CA LEU A 33 9.37 -5.66 -3.54
C LEU A 33 8.00 -5.02 -3.26
N LEU A 34 7.04 -5.26 -4.15
CA LEU A 34 5.76 -4.55 -4.20
C LEU A 34 4.60 -5.23 -3.47
N ARG A 35 4.86 -6.36 -2.79
CA ARG A 35 3.84 -7.06 -1.99
C ARG A 35 3.26 -6.15 -0.91
N VAL A 36 1.97 -6.34 -0.61
CA VAL A 36 1.33 -5.64 0.51
C VAL A 36 2.06 -5.88 1.82
N GLU A 37 2.03 -4.89 2.70
CA GLU A 37 2.67 -4.97 4.01
C GLU A 37 2.04 -6.07 4.86
N ASN A 38 2.88 -6.95 5.42
CA ASN A 38 2.52 -8.18 6.15
C ASN A 38 1.97 -9.33 5.29
N ALA A 39 2.11 -9.29 3.96
CA ALA A 39 1.98 -10.51 3.17
C ALA A 39 3.06 -11.52 3.58
N ASP A 40 2.70 -12.81 3.55
CA ASP A 40 3.67 -13.89 3.75
C ASP A 40 4.80 -13.75 2.71
N PRO A 41 6.07 -13.63 3.13
CA PRO A 41 7.20 -13.55 2.22
C PRO A 41 7.33 -14.78 1.29
N ALA A 42 6.77 -15.92 1.68
CA ALA A 42 6.77 -17.15 0.89
C ALA A 42 5.63 -17.21 -0.14
N ASP A 43 4.61 -16.35 -0.04
CA ASP A 43 3.50 -16.30 -1.00
C ASP A 43 3.90 -15.54 -2.28
N ALA A 44 4.32 -16.31 -3.29
CA ALA A 44 4.67 -15.78 -4.61
C ALA A 44 3.50 -15.05 -5.29
N ASN A 45 2.25 -15.33 -4.91
CA ASN A 45 1.03 -14.77 -5.48
C ASN A 45 0.39 -13.66 -4.63
N ALA A 46 1.06 -13.25 -3.54
CA ALA A 46 0.58 -12.22 -2.64
C ALA A 46 0.08 -10.97 -3.39
N ALA A 47 -0.97 -10.33 -2.88
CA ALA A 47 -1.46 -9.10 -3.47
C ALA A 47 -0.34 -8.03 -3.52
N LEU A 48 -0.27 -7.28 -4.62
CA LEU A 48 0.61 -6.12 -4.72
C LEU A 48 -0.08 -4.88 -4.17
N ASP A 49 0.70 -4.05 -3.49
CA ASP A 49 0.24 -2.77 -2.96
C ASP A 49 -0.04 -1.81 -4.11
N GLY A 50 -1.32 -1.45 -4.27
CA GLY A 50 -1.73 -0.56 -5.34
C GLY A 50 -1.23 0.87 -5.18
N LEU A 51 -1.04 1.36 -3.95
CA LEU A 51 -0.48 2.68 -3.73
C LEU A 51 1.00 2.72 -4.11
N ALA A 52 1.76 1.65 -3.84
CA ALA A 52 3.14 1.56 -4.27
C ALA A 52 3.28 1.59 -5.80
N ILE A 53 2.38 0.90 -6.51
CA ILE A 53 2.35 0.92 -7.98
C ILE A 53 1.90 2.29 -8.51
N GLU A 54 0.90 2.93 -7.89
CA GLU A 54 0.55 4.33 -8.20
C GLU A 54 1.74 5.27 -8.02
N CYS A 55 2.52 5.08 -6.96
CA CYS A 55 3.73 5.86 -6.70
C CYS A 55 4.82 5.61 -7.75
N LEU A 56 5.04 4.37 -8.18
CA LEU A 56 5.97 4.07 -9.28
C LEU A 56 5.54 4.74 -10.58
N ARG A 57 4.24 4.68 -10.91
CA ARG A 57 3.66 5.40 -12.06
C ARG A 57 3.88 6.91 -11.98
N ALA A 58 3.72 7.51 -10.80
CA ALA A 58 3.93 8.94 -10.61
C ALA A 58 5.38 9.38 -10.84
N TRP A 59 6.33 8.45 -10.71
CA TRP A 59 7.77 8.69 -10.85
C TRP A 59 8.39 8.12 -12.12
N SER A 60 7.61 7.48 -13.00
CA SER A 60 8.13 6.81 -14.19
C SER A 60 8.65 7.73 -15.29
N GLN A 61 8.37 9.04 -15.19
CA GLN A 61 8.59 10.03 -16.26
C GLN A 61 7.86 9.73 -17.59
N ASP A 62 7.00 8.70 -17.61
CA ASP A 62 6.18 8.32 -18.74
C ASP A 62 4.77 8.91 -18.58
N LYS A 63 4.36 9.72 -19.57
CA LYS A 63 3.07 10.44 -19.53
C LYS A 63 1.85 9.52 -19.59
N ASP A 64 1.95 8.40 -20.28
CA ASP A 64 0.86 7.44 -20.41
C ASP A 64 0.67 6.69 -19.10
N LEU A 65 1.77 6.30 -18.45
CA LEU A 65 1.73 5.71 -17.11
C LEU A 65 1.20 6.69 -16.04
N GLN A 66 1.48 7.98 -16.18
CA GLN A 66 1.02 9.02 -15.26
C GLN A 66 -0.45 9.43 -15.47
N LYS A 67 -1.04 9.07 -16.61
CA LYS A 67 -2.43 9.38 -16.93
C LYS A 67 -3.37 8.78 -15.87
N ASP A 68 -4.42 9.52 -15.54
CA ASP A 68 -5.46 9.09 -14.60
C ASP A 68 -4.97 8.81 -13.17
N LEU A 69 -3.74 9.23 -12.81
CA LEU A 69 -3.29 9.19 -11.43
C LEU A 69 -4.11 10.18 -10.58
N PRO A 70 -4.55 9.79 -9.37
CA PRO A 70 -5.30 10.68 -8.51
C PRO A 70 -4.42 11.85 -8.06
N VAL A 71 -5.02 13.02 -7.85
CA VAL A 71 -4.32 14.26 -7.47
C VAL A 71 -3.42 14.06 -6.23
N ARG A 72 -3.86 13.22 -5.29
CA ARG A 72 -3.09 12.85 -4.08
C ARG A 72 -1.75 12.18 -4.37
N THR A 73 -1.55 11.64 -5.57
CA THR A 73 -0.35 10.92 -6.00
C THR A 73 0.39 11.73 -7.08
N ALA A 74 -0.33 12.36 -8.01
CA ALA A 74 0.24 13.14 -9.11
C ALA A 74 0.74 14.54 -8.70
N GLY A 75 0.16 15.13 -7.65
CA GLY A 75 0.58 16.43 -7.12
C GLY A 75 2.01 16.41 -6.54
N GLU A 76 2.63 17.58 -6.39
CA GLU A 76 4.02 17.68 -5.90
C GLU A 76 4.21 17.02 -4.52
N ASP A 77 3.34 17.35 -3.56
CA ASP A 77 3.36 16.75 -2.22
C ASP A 77 3.09 15.25 -2.27
N GLY A 78 2.19 14.82 -3.16
CA GLY A 78 1.89 13.42 -3.42
C GLY A 78 3.10 12.64 -3.92
N ARG A 79 3.82 13.20 -4.90
CA ARG A 79 5.06 12.63 -5.43
C ARG A 79 6.15 12.55 -4.35
N LYS A 80 6.31 13.57 -3.52
CA LYS A 80 7.26 13.55 -2.38
C LYS A 80 6.92 12.44 -1.38
N ALA A 81 5.65 12.32 -1.00
CA ALA A 81 5.19 11.25 -0.10
C ALA A 81 5.40 9.86 -0.72
N CYS A 82 5.09 9.72 -2.02
CA CYS A 82 5.35 8.51 -2.79
C CYS A 82 6.84 8.15 -2.83
N ARG A 83 7.71 9.15 -2.98
CA ARG A 83 9.15 8.94 -3.00
C ARG A 83 9.63 8.40 -1.65
N ALA A 84 9.25 9.05 -0.55
CA ALA A 84 9.62 8.62 0.79
C ALA A 84 9.15 7.17 1.10
N ARG A 85 7.93 6.82 0.68
CA ARG A 85 7.42 5.44 0.82
C ARG A 85 8.27 4.43 0.05
N LEU A 86 8.53 4.71 -1.22
CA LEU A 86 9.31 3.82 -2.08
C LEU A 86 10.76 3.69 -1.60
N ASP A 87 11.39 4.77 -1.15
CA ASP A 87 12.75 4.73 -0.59
C ASP A 87 12.80 3.83 0.66
N GLY A 88 11.77 3.86 1.52
CA GLY A 88 11.67 2.94 2.65
C GLY A 88 11.59 1.47 2.24
N TRP A 89 10.90 1.16 1.14
CA TRP A 89 10.78 -0.21 0.62
C TRP A 89 12.04 -0.68 -0.09
N ILE A 90 12.69 0.22 -0.81
CA ILE A 90 13.97 -0.02 -1.47
C ILE A 90 15.07 -0.26 -0.42
N ALA A 91 15.02 0.43 0.71
CA ALA A 91 15.96 0.26 1.81
C ALA A 91 15.72 -1.03 2.63
N ASP A 92 14.54 -1.63 2.56
CA ASP A 92 14.20 -2.88 3.25
C ASP A 92 14.88 -4.08 2.58
N ALA A 93 15.92 -4.61 3.22
CA ALA A 93 16.69 -5.75 2.72
C ALA A 93 15.86 -7.04 2.55
N GLY A 94 14.75 -7.19 3.27
CA GLY A 94 13.84 -8.34 3.15
C GLY A 94 12.86 -8.21 1.97
N ARG A 95 12.67 -7.00 1.43
CA ARG A 95 11.90 -6.73 0.21
C ARG A 95 12.77 -6.58 -1.02
N ASN A 96 13.98 -6.04 -0.82
CA ASN A 96 14.93 -5.71 -1.87
C ASN A 96 16.30 -6.36 -1.62
N PRO A 97 16.39 -7.71 -1.56
CA PRO A 97 17.66 -8.40 -1.31
C PRO A 97 18.69 -8.13 -2.43
N ASP A 98 18.21 -7.88 -3.65
CA ASP A 98 19.03 -7.57 -4.83
C ASP A 98 19.46 -6.09 -4.91
N LYS A 99 19.06 -5.28 -3.93
CA LYS A 99 19.45 -3.86 -3.78
C LYS A 99 19.17 -3.04 -5.04
N PHE A 100 18.02 -3.22 -5.67
CA PHE A 100 17.57 -2.36 -6.76
C PHE A 100 17.51 -0.90 -6.28
N SER A 101 17.95 0.02 -7.12
CA SER A 101 17.84 1.44 -6.86
C SER A 101 16.43 1.93 -7.18
N PHE A 102 16.12 3.16 -6.75
CA PHE A 102 14.87 3.81 -7.17
C PHE A 102 14.77 3.90 -8.69
N ALA A 103 15.86 4.25 -9.37
CA ALA A 103 15.87 4.40 -10.83
C ALA A 103 15.54 3.07 -11.53
N ASP A 104 16.06 1.95 -11.03
CA ASP A 104 15.78 0.60 -11.56
C ASP A 104 14.28 0.27 -11.52
N VAL A 105 13.63 0.59 -10.40
CA VAL A 105 12.22 0.23 -10.16
C VAL A 105 11.22 1.24 -10.72
N SER A 106 11.63 2.50 -10.89
CA SER A 106 10.82 3.55 -11.50
C SER A 106 10.97 3.64 -13.02
N ALA A 107 11.83 2.85 -13.65
CA ALA A 107 11.98 2.87 -15.11
C ALA A 107 10.65 2.53 -15.83
N PRO A 108 10.28 3.20 -16.94
CA PRO A 108 8.99 3.00 -17.60
C PRO A 108 8.61 1.55 -17.86
N GLU A 109 9.53 0.75 -18.42
CA GLU A 109 9.29 -0.68 -18.70
C GLU A 109 9.04 -1.48 -17.42
N THR A 110 9.83 -1.22 -16.38
CA THR A 110 9.65 -1.83 -15.06
C THR A 110 8.27 -1.50 -14.48
N VAL A 111 7.84 -0.25 -14.61
CA VAL A 111 6.53 0.20 -14.11
C VAL A 111 5.38 -0.41 -14.90
N ARG A 112 5.48 -0.52 -16.23
CA ARG A 112 4.46 -1.23 -17.05
C ARG A 112 4.33 -2.68 -16.61
N ARG A 113 5.45 -3.38 -16.39
CA ARG A 113 5.45 -4.75 -15.88
C ARG A 113 4.82 -4.86 -14.49
N ALA A 114 5.10 -3.92 -13.58
CA ALA A 114 4.45 -3.89 -12.27
C ALA A 114 2.93 -3.72 -12.37
N VAL A 115 2.44 -2.86 -13.28
CA VAL A 115 1.01 -2.65 -13.54
C VAL A 115 0.36 -3.91 -14.11
N GLU A 116 0.96 -4.54 -15.11
CA GLU A 116 0.44 -5.79 -15.69
C GLU A 116 0.48 -6.94 -14.67
N LEU A 117 1.53 -7.06 -13.87
CA LEU A 117 1.62 -8.06 -12.80
C LEU A 117 0.50 -7.86 -11.77
N GLN A 118 0.19 -6.62 -11.39
CA GLN A 118 -0.94 -6.33 -10.51
C GLN A 118 -2.27 -6.71 -11.15
N ARG A 119 -2.48 -6.38 -12.43
CA ARG A 119 -3.69 -6.73 -13.17
C ARG A 119 -3.87 -8.24 -13.27
N ALA A 120 -2.79 -8.97 -13.56
CA ALA A 120 -2.78 -10.43 -13.62
C ALA A 120 -3.16 -11.04 -12.27
N ARG A 121 -2.55 -10.60 -11.16
CA ARG A 121 -2.86 -11.10 -9.81
C ARG A 121 -4.29 -10.77 -9.39
N ARG A 122 -4.80 -9.57 -9.69
CA ARG A 122 -6.21 -9.22 -9.44
C ARG A 122 -7.17 -10.09 -10.25
N THR A 123 -6.87 -10.33 -11.52
CA THR A 123 -7.71 -11.17 -12.39
C THR A 123 -7.72 -12.61 -11.90
N ALA A 124 -6.55 -13.16 -11.52
CA ALA A 124 -6.43 -14.49 -10.94
C ALA A 124 -7.22 -14.61 -9.62
N ALA A 125 -7.13 -13.62 -8.73
CA ALA A 125 -7.90 -13.60 -7.49
C ALA A 125 -9.41 -13.56 -7.74
N MET A 126 -9.87 -12.76 -8.72
CA MET A 126 -11.29 -12.71 -9.10
C MET A 126 -11.77 -14.00 -9.77
N ALA A 127 -10.93 -14.66 -10.56
CA ALA A 127 -11.24 -15.94 -11.18
C ALA A 127 -11.36 -17.06 -10.14
N ALA A 128 -10.44 -17.10 -9.16
CA ALA A 128 -10.49 -18.01 -8.03
C ALA A 128 -11.79 -17.80 -7.21
N ALA A 129 -12.14 -16.55 -6.90
CA ALA A 129 -13.37 -16.22 -6.19
C ALA A 129 -14.65 -16.62 -6.96
N LYS A 130 -14.63 -16.54 -8.31
CA LYS A 130 -15.74 -17.00 -9.16
C LYS A 130 -15.83 -18.52 -9.25
N GLN A 131 -14.71 -19.23 -9.27
CA GLN A 131 -14.70 -20.70 -9.20
C GLN A 131 -15.23 -21.19 -7.86
N GLU A 132 -14.90 -20.51 -6.77
CA GLU A 132 -15.43 -20.81 -5.43
C GLU A 132 -16.96 -20.59 -5.34
N ALA A 133 -17.50 -19.63 -6.11
CA ALA A 133 -18.93 -19.36 -6.23
C ALA A 133 -19.69 -20.27 -7.22
N ALA A 134 -18.99 -20.99 -8.10
CA ALA A 134 -19.58 -21.83 -9.16
C ALA A 134 -19.65 -23.33 -8.80
N ILE A 135 -19.18 -23.72 -7.62
CA ILE A 135 -19.39 -25.08 -7.10
C ILE A 135 -20.83 -25.15 -6.57
N PRO A 136 -21.73 -25.99 -7.14
CA PRO A 136 -23.01 -26.27 -6.50
C PRO A 136 -22.68 -26.86 -5.13
N THR A 137 -23.22 -26.28 -4.06
CA THR A 137 -23.09 -26.72 -2.67
C THR A 137 -23.28 -28.22 -2.54
N ASN A 138 -22.19 -28.97 -2.64
CA ASN A 138 -22.13 -30.39 -2.35
C ASN A 138 -21.46 -30.48 -0.97
N PRO A 139 -22.12 -31.07 0.05
CA PRO A 139 -21.80 -30.88 1.46
C PRO A 139 -20.59 -31.71 1.94
N LEU A 140 -19.49 -31.68 1.19
CA LEU A 140 -18.23 -32.36 1.54
C LEU A 140 -16.99 -31.52 1.22
N SER A 141 -17.09 -30.18 1.38
CA SER A 141 -15.87 -29.37 1.50
C SER A 141 -15.30 -29.55 2.90
N ARG A 142 -14.02 -29.93 2.96
CA ARG A 142 -13.23 -29.98 4.20
C ARG A 142 -13.53 -28.75 5.06
N PRO A 143 -13.78 -28.90 6.36
CA PRO A 143 -13.94 -27.74 7.23
C PRO A 143 -12.66 -26.91 7.15
N MET A 144 -12.76 -25.65 6.71
CA MET A 144 -11.92 -24.61 7.31
C MET A 144 -12.09 -24.84 8.81
N ALA A 145 -11.00 -25.17 9.51
CA ALA A 145 -11.05 -25.40 10.93
C ALA A 145 -11.82 -24.23 11.54
N ALA A 146 -13.02 -24.51 12.05
CA ALA A 146 -13.79 -23.52 12.77
C ALA A 146 -12.81 -22.97 13.80
N ALA A 147 -12.62 -21.65 13.83
CA ALA A 147 -11.85 -21.03 14.90
C ALA A 147 -12.38 -21.62 16.20
N GLN A 148 -11.48 -22.09 17.07
CA GLN A 148 -11.94 -22.66 18.32
C GLN A 148 -12.84 -21.61 19.00
N PRO A 149 -13.93 -22.01 19.67
CA PRO A 149 -14.88 -21.07 20.26
C PRO A 149 -14.22 -19.98 21.11
N GLU A 150 -13.10 -20.33 21.74
CA GLU A 150 -12.24 -19.44 22.54
C GLU A 150 -11.51 -18.39 21.69
N ASP A 151 -10.98 -18.76 20.53
CA ASP A 151 -10.31 -17.84 19.59
C ASP A 151 -11.29 -16.84 18.97
N LEU A 152 -12.50 -17.30 18.64
CA LEU A 152 -13.54 -16.44 18.08
C LEU A 152 -14.04 -15.45 19.13
N ALA A 153 -14.25 -15.89 20.37
CA ALA A 153 -14.65 -15.04 21.47
C ALA A 153 -13.59 -13.97 21.79
N PHE A 154 -12.31 -14.36 21.79
CA PHE A 154 -11.19 -13.43 21.99
C PHE A 154 -11.15 -12.37 20.87
N GLN A 155 -11.18 -12.80 19.60
CA GLN A 155 -11.10 -11.89 18.46
C GLN A 155 -12.33 -11.00 18.30
N SER A 156 -13.51 -11.49 18.71
CA SER A 156 -14.73 -10.68 18.73
C SER A 156 -14.60 -9.53 19.74
N ARG A 157 -14.11 -9.80 20.96
CA ARG A 157 -13.85 -8.75 21.96
C ARG A 157 -12.78 -7.76 21.52
N GLU A 158 -11.71 -8.25 20.89
CA GLU A 158 -10.66 -7.39 20.34
C GLU A 158 -11.21 -6.47 19.23
N ALA A 159 -12.03 -7.02 18.32
CA ALA A 159 -12.69 -6.24 17.27
C ALA A 159 -13.69 -5.22 17.84
N GLU A 160 -14.47 -5.60 18.85
CA GLU A 160 -15.39 -4.70 19.55
C GLU A 160 -14.66 -3.50 20.15
N ASN A 161 -13.59 -3.74 20.90
CA ASN A 161 -12.79 -2.68 21.51
C ASN A 161 -12.18 -1.74 20.47
N ALA A 162 -11.60 -2.30 19.40
CA ALA A 162 -10.98 -1.52 18.34
C ALA A 162 -12.00 -0.67 17.58
N VAL A 163 -13.18 -1.24 17.26
CA VAL A 163 -14.27 -0.52 16.59
C VAL A 163 -14.83 0.58 17.49
N GLN A 164 -15.04 0.31 18.78
CA GLN A 164 -15.53 1.30 19.74
C GLN A 164 -14.55 2.47 19.90
N GLU A 165 -13.26 2.20 19.97
CA GLU A 165 -12.23 3.25 20.02
C GLU A 165 -12.24 4.10 18.75
N ALA A 166 -12.28 3.47 17.58
CA ALA A 166 -12.33 4.18 16.30
C ALA A 166 -13.59 5.06 16.17
N GLU A 167 -14.75 4.56 16.60
CA GLU A 167 -15.99 5.34 16.64
C GLU A 167 -15.88 6.55 17.59
N THR A 168 -15.31 6.35 18.78
CA THR A 168 -15.11 7.42 19.77
C THR A 168 -14.21 8.53 19.20
N LEU A 169 -13.09 8.17 18.60
CA LEU A 169 -12.16 9.13 17.99
C LEU A 169 -12.79 9.84 16.78
N CYS A 170 -13.63 9.15 16.01
CA CYS A 170 -14.38 9.76 14.93
C CYS A 170 -15.40 10.79 15.44
N GLN A 171 -16.10 10.52 16.54
CA GLN A 171 -16.99 11.49 17.19
C GLN A 171 -16.22 12.71 17.72
N GLN A 172 -15.07 12.48 18.35
CA GLN A 172 -14.19 13.57 18.81
C GLN A 172 -13.70 14.44 17.65
N THR A 173 -13.28 13.82 16.55
CA THR A 173 -12.84 14.52 15.33
C THR A 173 -13.98 15.38 14.76
N GLN A 174 -15.20 14.84 14.70
CA GLN A 174 -16.38 15.59 14.25
C GLN A 174 -16.71 16.76 15.17
N GLY A 175 -16.60 16.59 16.48
CA GLY A 175 -16.78 17.67 17.45
C GLY A 175 -15.74 18.78 17.27
N ALA A 176 -14.46 18.41 17.20
CA ALA A 176 -13.37 19.35 17.03
C ALA A 176 -13.41 20.08 15.67
N ALA A 177 -13.87 19.41 14.60
CA ALA A 177 -14.05 20.01 13.28
C ALA A 177 -15.15 21.10 13.23
N ARG A 178 -16.06 21.16 14.21
CA ARG A 178 -17.08 22.20 14.32
C ARG A 178 -16.58 23.47 15.01
N ALA A 179 -15.38 23.44 15.58
CA ALA A 179 -14.80 24.61 16.25
C ALA A 179 -14.45 25.73 15.24
N PRO A 180 -14.65 27.00 15.58
CA PRO A 180 -14.14 28.12 14.79
C PRO A 180 -12.61 28.02 14.62
N GLY A 181 -12.11 28.13 13.39
CA GLY A 181 -10.67 27.98 13.10
C GLY A 181 -10.15 26.53 13.09
N ALA A 182 -11.05 25.53 13.03
CA ALA A 182 -10.65 24.13 12.91
C ALA A 182 -9.73 23.89 11.71
N ASN A 183 -8.72 23.04 11.92
CA ASN A 183 -7.75 22.70 10.89
C ASN A 183 -8.44 22.08 9.66
N PRO A 184 -8.16 22.50 8.42
CA PRO A 184 -8.80 21.93 7.23
C PRO A 184 -8.64 20.41 7.09
N ARG A 185 -7.52 19.83 7.55
CA ARG A 185 -7.30 18.39 7.56
C ARG A 185 -8.24 17.67 8.54
N LEU A 186 -8.49 18.28 9.70
CA LEU A 186 -9.44 17.79 10.69
C LEU A 186 -10.87 17.81 10.13
N VAL A 187 -11.26 18.89 9.44
CA VAL A 187 -12.58 19.02 8.79
C VAL A 187 -12.77 17.96 7.69
N LEU A 188 -11.75 17.71 6.88
CA LEU A 188 -11.79 16.65 5.86
C LEU A 188 -11.92 15.26 6.50
N TYR A 189 -11.17 14.99 7.57
CA TYR A 189 -11.23 13.71 8.26
C TYR A 189 -12.58 13.50 8.96
N ALA A 190 -13.17 14.55 9.54
CA ALA A 190 -14.51 14.49 10.13
C ALA A 190 -15.59 14.05 9.12
N LYS A 191 -15.54 14.56 7.87
CA LYS A 191 -16.42 14.11 6.77
C LYS A 191 -16.18 12.67 6.33
N PHE A 192 -14.95 12.18 6.49
CA PHE A 192 -14.65 10.77 6.26
C PHE A 192 -15.24 9.90 7.38
N CYS A 193 -15.09 10.31 8.64
CA CYS A 193 -15.68 9.66 9.80
C CYS A 193 -17.22 9.57 9.71
N GLU A 194 -17.88 10.64 9.28
CA GLU A 194 -19.34 10.67 9.11
C GLU A 194 -19.85 9.60 8.14
N ARG A 195 -19.13 9.37 7.03
CA ARG A 195 -19.50 8.38 6.02
C ARG A 195 -19.17 6.95 6.41
N ASN A 196 -18.18 6.73 7.27
CA ASN A 196 -17.61 5.40 7.49
C ASN A 196 -17.85 4.82 8.88
N ALA A 197 -18.08 5.64 9.91
CA ALA A 197 -18.21 5.15 11.29
C ALA A 197 -19.49 4.33 11.50
N GLY A 198 -20.62 4.75 10.93
CA GLY A 198 -21.92 4.09 11.12
C GLY A 198 -22.02 2.65 10.56
N GLY A 199 -21.07 2.23 9.72
CA GLY A 199 -21.04 0.89 9.12
C GLY A 199 -20.19 -0.12 9.90
N MET A 200 -19.21 0.32 10.71
CA MET A 200 -18.20 -0.57 11.27
C MET A 200 -18.80 -1.59 12.24
N ARG A 201 -19.67 -1.16 13.17
CA ARG A 201 -20.35 -2.07 14.10
C ARG A 201 -21.20 -3.13 13.38
N LYS A 202 -21.98 -2.73 12.38
CA LYS A 202 -22.80 -3.67 11.58
C LYS A 202 -21.95 -4.69 10.82
N THR A 203 -20.84 -4.24 10.23
CA THR A 203 -19.91 -5.12 9.53
C THR A 203 -19.26 -6.12 10.50
N MET A 204 -18.84 -5.67 11.68
CA MET A 204 -18.29 -6.54 12.72
C MET A 204 -19.32 -7.58 13.20
N GLU A 205 -20.56 -7.17 13.49
CA GLU A 205 -21.64 -8.10 13.87
C GLU A 205 -21.87 -9.18 12.81
N GLY A 206 -21.78 -8.84 11.52
CA GLY A 206 -21.85 -9.81 10.42
C GLY A 206 -20.67 -10.79 10.42
N MET A 207 -19.47 -10.34 10.76
CA MET A 207 -18.27 -11.19 10.87
C MET A 207 -18.36 -12.14 12.07
N VAL A 208 -18.87 -11.67 13.21
CA VAL A 208 -19.12 -12.51 14.39
C VAL A 208 -20.15 -13.59 14.06
N LYS A 209 -21.28 -13.22 13.45
CA LYS A 209 -22.34 -14.17 13.05
C LYS A 209 -21.87 -15.23 12.05
N SER A 210 -20.91 -14.89 11.19
CA SER A 210 -20.34 -15.82 10.20
C SER A 210 -19.16 -16.64 10.75
N GLY A 211 -18.75 -16.43 12.01
CA GLY A 211 -17.62 -17.15 12.61
C GLY A 211 -16.28 -16.88 11.95
N ASN A 212 -16.14 -15.77 11.21
CA ASN A 212 -14.95 -15.48 10.42
C ASN A 212 -13.89 -14.74 11.23
N ALA A 213 -13.09 -15.50 12.00
CA ALA A 213 -11.98 -15.00 12.80
C ALA A 213 -10.96 -14.17 11.98
N SER A 214 -10.60 -14.63 10.77
CA SER A 214 -9.67 -13.90 9.89
C SER A 214 -10.20 -12.51 9.50
N ALA A 215 -11.50 -12.40 9.22
CA ALA A 215 -12.15 -11.13 8.94
C ALA A 215 -12.17 -10.20 10.17
N LEU A 216 -12.35 -10.74 11.39
CA LEU A 216 -12.27 -9.97 12.63
C LEU A 216 -10.88 -9.38 12.86
N LYS A 217 -9.80 -10.13 12.62
CA LYS A 217 -8.42 -9.58 12.66
C LYS A 217 -8.21 -8.46 11.64
N GLY A 218 -8.73 -8.64 10.43
CA GLY A 218 -8.71 -7.59 9.41
C GLY A 218 -9.45 -6.32 9.86
N MET A 219 -10.58 -6.50 10.55
CA MET A 219 -11.36 -5.40 11.13
C MET A 219 -10.58 -4.66 12.22
N VAL A 220 -9.96 -5.39 13.16
CA VAL A 220 -9.09 -4.80 14.21
C VAL A 220 -8.00 -3.93 13.58
N LYS A 221 -7.28 -4.46 12.59
CA LYS A 221 -6.22 -3.70 11.90
C LYS A 221 -6.76 -2.43 11.25
N ASN A 222 -7.90 -2.52 10.55
CA ASN A 222 -8.51 -1.36 9.89
C ASN A 222 -8.98 -0.31 10.91
N ALA A 223 -9.63 -0.75 12.00
CA ALA A 223 -10.05 0.13 13.09
C ALA A 223 -8.85 0.84 13.73
N ASN A 224 -7.76 0.13 14.01
CA ASN A 224 -6.54 0.72 14.56
C ASN A 224 -5.89 1.76 13.64
N ILE A 225 -5.85 1.50 12.31
CA ILE A 225 -5.37 2.49 11.33
C ILE A 225 -6.22 3.77 11.39
N LYS A 226 -7.56 3.63 11.45
CA LYS A 226 -8.47 4.77 11.57
C LYS A 226 -8.29 5.52 12.90
N SER A 227 -8.10 4.80 13.99
CA SER A 227 -7.84 5.38 15.31
C SER A 227 -6.54 6.19 15.31
N ASN A 228 -5.45 5.65 14.74
CA ASN A 228 -4.18 6.36 14.65
C ASN A 228 -4.29 7.64 13.80
N ALA A 229 -4.90 7.55 12.62
CA ALA A 229 -5.13 8.72 11.77
C ALA A 229 -6.02 9.77 12.46
N ALA A 230 -7.03 9.34 13.23
CA ALA A 230 -7.88 10.24 14.01
C ALA A 230 -7.09 10.97 15.11
N ARG A 231 -6.22 10.26 15.85
CA ARG A 231 -5.34 10.86 16.86
C ARG A 231 -4.38 11.88 16.25
N GLU A 232 -3.79 11.57 15.11
CA GLU A 232 -2.89 12.47 14.39
C GLU A 232 -3.58 13.77 13.99
N VAL A 233 -4.80 13.71 13.42
CA VAL A 233 -5.51 14.91 13.01
C VAL A 233 -6.06 15.71 14.19
N LEU A 234 -6.45 15.04 15.28
CA LEU A 234 -6.89 15.68 16.53
C LEU A 234 -5.75 16.43 17.25
N ALA A 235 -4.50 15.98 17.07
CA ALA A 235 -3.33 16.64 17.62
C ALA A 235 -2.90 17.90 16.84
N LEU A 236 -3.50 18.18 15.67
CA LEU A 236 -3.16 19.35 14.87
C LEU A 236 -3.65 20.64 15.55
N PRO A 237 -2.81 21.69 15.63
CA PRO A 237 -3.25 22.97 16.18
C PRO A 237 -4.32 23.62 15.29
N PRO A 238 -5.23 24.43 15.88
CA PRO A 238 -6.15 25.25 15.12
C PRO A 238 -5.37 26.25 14.26
N VAL A 239 -5.91 26.56 13.08
CA VAL A 239 -5.29 27.57 12.20
C VAL A 239 -5.75 28.93 12.71
N LYS A 240 -4.80 29.79 13.10
CA LYS A 240 -5.12 31.18 13.42
C LYS A 240 -5.67 31.83 12.16
N GLY A 241 -6.92 32.26 12.23
CA GLY A 241 -7.58 33.04 11.19
C GLY A 241 -6.98 34.43 11.04
#